data_AF-A0A3D4HSH0-F1
#
_entry.id   AF-A0A3D4HSH0-F1
#
_cell.length_a   1.000
_cell.length_b   1.000
_cell.length_c   1.000
_cell.angle_alpha   90.00
_cell.angle_beta   90.00
_cell.angle_gamma   90.00
#
_symmetry.space_group_name_H-M   'P 1'
#
loop_
_entity.id
_entity.type
_entity.pdbx_description
1 polymer ?
#
loop_
_entity_poly.entity_id
_entity_poly.type
_entity_poly.pdbx_seq_one_letter_code
_entity_poly.pdbx_strand_id
1 'polypeptide(L)'
;AGIYDIKDSQVDLAKSLGVHAYESLEALLDDKEINLVLVSTPNDVHKPIAIQAMRAGKNVVSEKPVTLSSEDLQEMIAVSKETGKLFTVHQNRRWDEDFLTMKQIYDSRTLGEVFRIESRVHG
;
A
#
# COMPACT_ATOMS: atom_id res chain seq x y z
N ALA A 1 2.12 13.42 -12.16
CA ALA A 1 1.35 12.40 -11.41
C ALA A 1 0.25 11.87 -12.31
N GLY A 2 -0.07 10.58 -12.23
CA GLY A 2 -1.05 9.93 -13.10
C GLY A 2 -1.38 8.53 -12.61
N ILE A 3 -2.12 7.79 -13.41
CA ILE A 3 -2.54 6.41 -13.11
C ILE A 3 -2.22 5.46 -14.26
N TYR A 4 -2.11 4.19 -13.93
CA TYR A 4 -2.14 3.08 -14.89
C TYR A 4 -3.16 2.07 -14.39
N ASP A 5 -3.97 1.54 -15.30
CA ASP A 5 -4.87 0.43 -15.04
C ASP A 5 -4.92 -0.46 -16.29
N ILE A 6 -5.08 -1.77 -16.11
CA ILE A 6 -5.16 -2.74 -17.21
C ILE A 6 -6.52 -2.68 -17.94
N LYS A 7 -7.52 -2.03 -17.34
CA LYS A 7 -8.87 -1.89 -17.91
C LYS A 7 -9.04 -0.52 -18.57
N ASP A 8 -9.38 -0.53 -19.85
CA ASP A 8 -9.69 0.68 -20.62
C ASP A 8 -10.77 1.53 -19.93
N SER A 9 -11.78 0.91 -19.31
CA SER A 9 -12.83 1.63 -18.59
C SER A 9 -12.31 2.48 -17.42
N GLN A 10 -11.26 2.02 -16.73
CA GLN A 10 -10.63 2.75 -15.62
C GLN A 10 -9.73 3.86 -16.14
N VAL A 11 -9.05 3.62 -17.25
CA VAL A 11 -8.24 4.61 -17.98
C VAL A 11 -9.13 5.75 -18.50
N ASP A 12 -10.27 5.42 -19.12
CA ASP A 12 -11.22 6.39 -19.64
C ASP A 12 -11.86 7.22 -18.52
N LEU A 13 -12.21 6.58 -17.40
CA LEU A 13 -12.68 7.28 -16.21
C LEU A 13 -11.63 8.28 -15.72
N ALA A 14 -10.38 7.87 -15.56
CA ALA A 14 -9.30 8.75 -15.13
C ALA A 14 -9.12 9.95 -16.08
N LYS A 15 -9.12 9.70 -17.40
CA LYS A 15 -9.05 10.77 -18.41
C LYS A 15 -10.24 11.73 -18.32
N SER A 16 -11.46 11.21 -18.09
CA SER A 16 -12.67 12.03 -17.92
C SER A 16 -12.62 12.93 -16.68
N LEU A 17 -11.85 12.51 -15.66
CA LEU A 17 -11.57 13.29 -14.45
C LEU A 17 -10.35 14.20 -14.58
N GLY A 18 -9.74 14.30 -15.77
CA GLY A 18 -8.56 15.12 -16.02
C GLY A 18 -7.25 14.55 -15.46
N VAL A 19 -7.23 13.27 -15.10
CA VAL A 19 -6.04 12.58 -14.59
C VAL A 19 -5.25 12.00 -15.75
N HIS A 20 -3.93 12.23 -15.78
CA HIS A 20 -3.05 11.62 -16.77
C HIS A 20 -3.05 10.10 -16.61
N ALA A 21 -3.28 9.37 -17.70
CA ALA A 21 -3.27 7.92 -17.72
C ALA A 21 -2.12 7.43 -18.61
N TYR A 22 -1.25 6.60 -18.05
CA TYR A 22 -0.13 5.98 -18.76
C TYR A 22 -0.63 4.78 -19.58
N GLU A 23 0.01 4.53 -20.72
CA GLU A 23 -0.37 3.44 -21.64
C GLU A 23 0.09 2.06 -21.14
N SER A 24 1.11 2.02 -20.27
CA SER A 24 1.59 0.79 -19.64
C SER A 24 2.17 1.06 -18.25
N LEU A 25 2.36 0.00 -17.46
CA LEU A 25 3.06 0.10 -16.17
C LEU A 25 4.49 0.61 -16.38
N GLU A 26 5.17 0.12 -17.40
CA GLU A 26 6.54 0.49 -17.75
C GLU A 26 6.64 1.98 -18.05
N ALA A 27 5.69 2.53 -18.84
CA ALA A 27 5.65 3.97 -19.12
C ALA A 27 5.49 4.81 -17.84
N LEU A 28 4.69 4.34 -16.88
CA LEU A 28 4.56 4.99 -15.56
C LEU A 28 5.86 4.91 -14.77
N LEU A 29 6.53 3.75 -14.79
CA LEU A 29 7.77 3.52 -14.05
C LEU A 29 8.98 4.25 -14.65
N ASP A 30 9.01 4.47 -15.96
CA ASP A 30 10.07 5.18 -16.67
C ASP A 30 9.97 6.71 -16.53
N ASP A 31 8.81 7.24 -16.16
CA ASP A 31 8.62 8.67 -15.94
C ASP A 31 9.45 9.15 -14.73
N LYS A 32 10.45 10.00 -15.00
CA LYS A 32 11.38 10.53 -14.00
C LYS A 32 10.73 11.48 -12.99
N GLU A 33 9.57 12.06 -13.32
CA GLU A 33 8.82 12.93 -12.43
C GLU A 33 8.04 12.14 -11.36
N ILE A 34 7.84 10.83 -11.56
CA ILE A 34 7.20 9.94 -10.58
C ILE A 34 8.23 9.50 -9.53
N ASN A 35 7.91 9.75 -8.27
CA ASN A 35 8.75 9.44 -7.11
C ASN A 35 8.15 8.39 -6.16
N LEU A 36 6.83 8.15 -6.28
CA LEU A 36 6.04 7.26 -5.43
C LEU A 36 5.01 6.53 -6.28
N VAL A 37 4.85 5.23 -6.06
CA VAL A 37 3.81 4.38 -6.65
C VAL A 37 2.90 3.86 -5.53
N LEU A 38 1.60 4.08 -5.69
CA LEU A 38 0.56 3.44 -4.88
C LEU A 38 0.06 2.20 -5.61
N VAL A 39 0.22 1.03 -5.00
CA VAL A 39 -0.25 -0.25 -5.54
C VAL A 39 -1.60 -0.57 -4.90
N SER A 40 -2.67 -0.47 -5.68
CA SER A 40 -4.07 -0.72 -5.25
C SER A 40 -4.79 -1.72 -6.17
N THR A 41 -4.04 -2.72 -6.62
CA THR A 41 -4.50 -3.80 -7.51
C THR A 41 -5.04 -4.99 -6.71
N PRO A 42 -5.50 -6.08 -7.36
CA PRO A 42 -5.76 -7.34 -6.64
C PRO A 42 -4.52 -7.89 -5.91
N ASN A 43 -4.74 -8.64 -4.83
CA ASN A 43 -3.71 -9.04 -3.86
C ASN A 43 -2.56 -9.84 -4.47
N ASP A 44 -2.84 -10.67 -5.46
CA ASP A 44 -1.90 -11.59 -6.11
C ASP A 44 -0.82 -10.88 -6.93
N VAL A 45 -1.08 -9.64 -7.35
CA VAL A 45 -0.14 -8.86 -8.18
C VAL A 45 0.59 -7.75 -7.41
N HIS A 46 0.34 -7.60 -6.10
CA HIS A 46 1.05 -6.60 -5.28
C HIS A 46 2.57 -6.78 -5.30
N LYS A 47 3.06 -8.00 -5.02
CA LYS A 47 4.48 -8.34 -4.97
C LYS A 47 5.22 -7.97 -6.27
N PRO A 48 4.84 -8.49 -7.46
CA PRO A 48 5.58 -8.20 -8.67
C PRO A 48 5.55 -6.72 -9.04
N ILE A 49 4.43 -6.01 -8.84
CA ILE A 49 4.33 -4.57 -9.16
C ILE A 49 5.19 -3.74 -8.22
N ALA A 50 5.13 -3.98 -6.91
CA ALA A 50 5.92 -3.26 -5.93
C ALA A 50 7.43 -3.45 -6.14
N ILE A 51 7.86 -4.68 -6.44
CA ILE A 51 9.27 -4.97 -6.74
C ILE A 51 9.70 -4.21 -8.00
N GLN A 52 8.93 -4.26 -9.08
CA GLN A 52 9.23 -3.51 -10.31
C GLN A 52 9.35 -2.00 -10.04
N ALA A 53 8.41 -1.43 -9.27
CA ALA A 53 8.43 -0.02 -8.92
C ALA A 53 9.67 0.38 -8.11
N MET A 54 10.05 -0.42 -7.09
CA MET A 54 11.27 -0.16 -6.32
C MET A 54 12.53 -0.27 -7.19
N ARG A 55 12.59 -1.26 -8.08
CA ARG A 55 13.70 -1.43 -9.03
C ARG A 55 13.81 -0.29 -10.04
N ALA A 56 12.68 0.30 -10.44
CA ALA A 56 12.62 1.53 -11.23
C ALA A 56 12.96 2.80 -10.41
N GLY A 57 13.39 2.65 -9.16
CA GLY A 57 13.83 3.75 -8.31
C GLY A 57 12.70 4.53 -7.65
N LYS A 58 11.49 3.98 -7.59
CA LYS A 58 10.30 4.60 -6.98
C LYS A 58 10.11 4.14 -5.53
N ASN A 59 9.63 5.03 -4.68
CA ASN A 59 9.07 4.61 -3.39
C ASN A 59 7.73 3.90 -3.62
N VAL A 60 7.31 3.05 -2.68
CA VAL A 60 6.08 2.25 -2.82
C VAL A 60 5.23 2.31 -1.56
N VAL A 61 3.94 2.58 -1.75
CA VAL A 61 2.88 2.27 -0.79
C VAL A 61 2.03 1.17 -1.40
N SER A 62 1.83 0.06 -0.69
CA SER A 62 0.97 -1.04 -1.15
C SER A 62 -0.28 -1.17 -0.29
N GLU A 63 -1.42 -1.39 -0.93
CA GLU A 63 -2.67 -1.73 -0.24
C GLU A 63 -2.59 -3.07 0.49
N LYS A 64 -3.55 -3.26 1.42
CA LYS A 64 -3.66 -4.47 2.24
C LYS A 64 -4.58 -5.53 1.60
N PRO A 65 -4.38 -6.83 1.89
CA PRO A 65 -3.14 -7.41 2.41
C PRO A 65 -1.99 -7.20 1.41
N VAL A 66 -0.81 -6.87 1.92
CA VAL A 66 0.34 -6.54 1.07
C VAL A 66 0.81 -7.72 0.22
N THR A 67 0.70 -8.94 0.76
CA THR A 67 1.01 -10.21 0.10
C THR A 67 0.15 -11.31 0.73
N LEU A 68 0.16 -12.50 0.12
CA LEU A 68 -0.53 -13.69 0.65
C LEU A 68 0.34 -14.54 1.59
N SER A 69 1.66 -14.30 1.64
CA SER A 69 2.58 -15.01 2.52
C SER A 69 3.60 -14.06 3.17
N SER A 70 4.07 -14.42 4.37
CA SER A 70 5.12 -13.66 5.06
C SER A 70 6.47 -13.77 4.34
N GLU A 71 6.74 -14.89 3.66
CA GLU A 71 7.93 -15.09 2.82
C GLU A 71 7.98 -14.08 1.67
N ASP A 72 6.87 -13.92 0.94
CA ASP A 72 6.75 -12.90 -0.11
C ASP A 72 7.02 -11.49 0.42
N LEU A 73 6.53 -11.18 1.63
CA LEU A 73 6.78 -9.88 2.25
C LEU A 73 8.26 -9.70 2.62
N GLN A 74 8.95 -10.75 3.08
CA GLN A 74 10.39 -10.68 3.34
C GLN A 74 11.17 -10.38 2.06
N GLU A 75 10.79 -10.97 0.93
CA GLU A 75 11.40 -10.65 -0.36
C GLU A 75 11.19 -9.19 -0.76
N MET A 76 9.97 -8.65 -0.61
CA MET A 76 9.70 -7.24 -0.89
C MET A 76 10.53 -6.30 0.00
N ILE A 77 10.67 -6.64 1.29
CA ILE A 77 11.51 -5.89 2.23
C ILE A 77 12.99 -5.96 1.81
N ALA A 78 13.46 -7.11 1.33
CA ALA A 78 14.83 -7.27 0.83
C ALA A 78 15.08 -6.36 -0.38
N VAL A 79 14.14 -6.29 -1.33
CA VAL A 79 14.22 -5.37 -2.48
C VAL A 79 14.22 -3.90 -2.05
N SER A 80 13.40 -3.53 -1.07
CA SER A 80 13.39 -2.17 -0.50
C SER A 80 14.77 -1.81 0.06
N LYS A 81 15.40 -2.71 0.82
CA LYS A 81 16.75 -2.51 1.37
C LYS A 81 17.81 -2.41 0.26
N GLU A 82 17.74 -3.27 -0.75
CA GLU A 82 18.70 -3.29 -1.85
C GLU A 82 18.64 -2.05 -2.73
N THR A 83 17.43 -1.58 -3.04
CA THR A 83 17.21 -0.38 -3.87
C THR A 83 17.32 0.93 -3.10
N GLY A 84 17.33 0.86 -1.76
CA GLY A 84 17.27 2.03 -0.88
C GLY A 84 15.94 2.78 -0.95
N LYS A 85 14.89 2.17 -1.54
CA LYS A 85 13.57 2.79 -1.69
C LYS A 85 12.66 2.48 -0.51
N LEU A 86 11.85 3.47 -0.13
CA LEU A 86 10.86 3.28 0.92
C LEU A 86 9.76 2.36 0.41
N PHE A 87 9.41 1.38 1.22
CA PHE A 87 8.29 0.49 1.00
C PHE A 87 7.46 0.42 2.28
N THR A 88 6.16 0.70 2.18
CA THR A 88 5.24 0.63 3.30
C THR A 88 3.89 0.08 2.89
N VAL A 89 3.15 -0.44 3.87
CA VAL A 89 1.79 -0.94 3.69
C VAL A 89 0.81 0.13 4.14
N HIS A 90 -0.26 0.35 3.38
CA HIS A 90 -1.34 1.26 3.73
C HIS A 90 -2.24 0.68 4.84
N GLN A 91 -1.69 0.58 6.06
CA GLN A 91 -2.40 0.14 7.27
C GLN A 91 -3.22 1.29 7.87
N ASN A 92 -4.11 1.86 7.06
CA ASN A 92 -4.86 3.08 7.37
C ASN A 92 -5.69 2.97 8.65
N ARG A 93 -6.22 1.78 8.97
CA ARG A 93 -7.05 1.55 10.17
C ARG A 93 -6.30 1.65 11.51
N ARG A 94 -4.97 1.82 11.49
CA ARG A 94 -4.20 2.21 12.71
C ARG A 94 -4.55 3.62 13.19
N TRP A 95 -5.23 4.42 12.37
CA TRP A 95 -5.71 5.75 12.69
C TRP A 95 -7.21 5.82 12.98
N ASP A 96 -7.92 4.68 12.98
CA ASP A 96 -9.34 4.67 13.34
C ASP A 96 -9.49 5.11 14.81
N GLU A 97 -10.48 5.96 15.09
CA GLU A 97 -10.67 6.59 16.39
C GLU A 97 -10.93 5.58 17.51
N ASP A 98 -11.66 4.51 17.22
CA ASP A 98 -11.93 3.40 18.13
C ASP A 98 -10.65 2.66 18.51
N PHE A 99 -9.79 2.35 17.54
CA PHE A 99 -8.48 1.76 17.79
C PHE A 99 -7.60 2.69 18.62
N LEU A 100 -7.52 3.98 18.28
CA LEU A 100 -6.71 4.96 19.01
C LEU A 100 -7.22 5.18 20.44
N THR A 101 -8.53 5.15 20.65
CA THR A 101 -9.16 5.21 21.98
C THR A 101 -8.77 3.99 22.81
N MET A 102 -8.88 2.79 22.23
CA MET A 102 -8.46 1.56 22.92
C MET A 102 -6.95 1.55 23.21
N LYS A 103 -6.14 2.09 22.28
CA LYS A 103 -4.71 2.26 22.49
C LYS A 103 -4.43 3.22 23.66
N GLN A 104 -5.14 4.34 23.75
CA GLN A 104 -5.01 5.26 24.87
C GLN A 104 -5.42 4.61 26.20
N ILE A 105 -6.52 3.85 26.25
CA ILE A 105 -6.95 3.10 27.43
C ILE A 105 -5.89 2.09 27.86
N TYR A 106 -5.29 1.38 26.89
CA TYR A 106 -4.20 0.44 27.12
C TYR A 106 -2.93 1.13 27.66
N ASP A 107 -2.45 2.16 26.97
CA ASP A 107 -1.22 2.88 27.33
C ASP A 107 -1.33 3.58 28.69
N SER A 108 -2.49 4.15 29.00
CA SER A 108 -2.76 4.85 30.27
C SER A 108 -3.02 3.91 31.45
N ARG A 109 -3.15 2.60 31.20
CA ARG A 109 -3.58 1.60 32.21
C ARG A 109 -4.90 1.97 32.91
N THR A 110 -5.83 2.62 32.21
CA THR A 110 -7.12 3.04 32.78
C THR A 110 -7.92 1.86 33.35
N LEU A 111 -7.75 0.66 32.78
CA LEU A 111 -8.37 -0.59 33.23
C LEU A 111 -7.41 -1.51 34.00
N GLY A 112 -6.23 -1.01 34.41
CA GLY A 112 -5.15 -1.84 34.96
C GLY A 112 -4.42 -2.64 33.87
N GLU A 113 -4.09 -3.90 34.16
CA GLU A 113 -3.43 -4.79 33.20
C GLU A 113 -4.47 -5.43 32.27
N VAL A 114 -4.44 -5.04 30.99
CA VAL A 114 -5.29 -5.64 29.96
C VAL A 114 -4.77 -7.04 29.63
N PHE A 115 -5.59 -8.05 29.91
CA PHE A 115 -5.25 -9.47 29.67
C PHE A 115 -6.02 -10.10 28.49
N ARG A 116 -7.06 -9.43 27.97
CA ARG A 116 -7.87 -9.91 26.83
C ARG A 116 -8.42 -8.73 26.03
N ILE A 117 -8.34 -8.84 24.70
CA ILE A 117 -8.93 -7.91 23.74
C ILE A 117 -9.80 -8.71 22.79
N GLU A 118 -11.03 -8.24 22.54
CA GLU A 118 -11.92 -8.79 21.53
C GLU A 118 -12.24 -7.70 20.51
N SER A 119 -11.82 -7.90 19.26
CA SER A 119 -12.06 -6.96 18.17
C SER A 119 -13.03 -7.59 17.18
N ARG A 120 -14.18 -6.95 16.95
CA ARG A 120 -15.22 -7.44 16.02
C ARG A 120 -15.57 -6.34 15.05
N VAL A 121 -15.57 -6.68 13.76
CA VAL A 121 -16.14 -5.84 12.71
C VAL A 121 -17.48 -6.48 12.36
N HIS A 122 -18.58 -5.81 12.70
CA HIS A 122 -19.91 -6.21 12.28
C HIS A 122 -20.21 -5.52 10.95
N GLY A 123 -20.35 -6.32 9.90
CA GLY A 123 -20.79 -5.89 8.57
C GLY A 123 -22.29 -6.02 8.40
#